data_AF-A0A356TES7-F1
#
_entry.id   AF-A0A356TES7-F1
#
_cell.length_a   1.000
_cell.length_b   1.000
_cell.length_c   1.000
_cell.angle_alpha   90.00
_cell.angle_beta   90.00
_cell.angle_gamma   90.00
#
_symmetry.space_group_name_H-M   'P 1'
#
loop_
_entity.id
_entity.type
_entity.pdbx_description
1 polymer ?
#
loop_
_entity_poly.entity_id
_entity_poly.type
_entity_poly.pdbx_seq_one_letter_code
_entity_poly.pdbx_strand_id
1 'polypeptide(L)'
;MKHFSFLALSSLALALSVGCSAAPGTGDRDSGPVDPVDAFVPMSDAGPGDACGNGLDDDMDMRVDEDCTCSRGDRQRCWPGDPALAGIGACGWGTQDFVESGEFGVWDRCILFGQPAEEICDGVDND
;
A
#
# COMPACT_ATOMS: atom_id res chain seq x y z
N MET A 1 -12.99 -70.53 24.32
CA MET A 1 -14.02 -69.54 24.71
C MET A 1 -13.64 -68.21 24.07
N LYS A 2 -14.44 -67.75 23.09
CA LYS A 2 -14.77 -66.34 22.73
C LYS A 2 -13.57 -65.39 22.44
N HIS A 3 -13.39 -64.66 21.33
CA HIS A 3 -14.21 -64.07 20.25
C HIS A 3 -13.28 -63.79 19.02
N PHE A 4 -13.66 -64.02 17.75
CA PHE A 4 -14.15 -63.06 16.72
C PHE A 4 -13.38 -61.71 16.69
N SER A 5 -12.91 -61.09 15.60
CA SER A 5 -13.36 -60.93 14.19
C SER A 5 -12.19 -60.26 13.41
N PHE A 6 -11.81 -60.68 12.20
CA PHE A 6 -12.27 -60.21 10.86
C PHE A 6 -12.09 -58.71 10.53
N LEU A 7 -11.56 -58.49 9.30
CA LEU A 7 -11.54 -57.28 8.44
C LEU A 7 -10.21 -56.49 8.49
N ALA A 8 -9.28 -56.63 7.54
CA ALA A 8 -9.32 -56.36 6.09
C ALA A 8 -9.35 -54.86 5.74
N LEU A 9 -8.46 -54.49 4.80
CA LEU A 9 -8.52 -53.32 3.90
C LEU A 9 -8.24 -51.98 4.62
N SER A 10 -7.71 -50.93 4.03
CA SER A 10 -7.17 -50.58 2.72
C SER A 10 -6.89 -49.08 2.86
N SER A 11 -5.95 -48.54 2.09
CA SER A 11 -5.89 -47.12 1.74
C SER A 11 -5.48 -46.19 2.89
N LEU A 12 -4.90 -45.01 2.69
CA LEU A 12 -4.52 -44.28 1.49
C LEU A 12 -3.49 -43.27 2.02
N ALA A 13 -2.31 -43.18 1.40
CA ALA A 13 -1.45 -42.04 1.63
C ALA A 13 -2.19 -40.80 1.11
N LEU A 14 -2.75 -39.99 2.01
CA LEU A 14 -3.27 -38.67 1.66
C LEU A 14 -2.21 -37.64 2.05
N ALA A 15 -1.16 -37.56 1.23
CA ALA A 15 -0.36 -36.36 1.18
C ALA A 15 -1.29 -35.23 0.71
N LEU A 16 -1.72 -34.37 1.64
CA LEU A 16 -2.29 -33.08 1.28
C LEU A 16 -1.16 -32.19 0.78
N SER A 17 -0.69 -32.47 -0.44
CA SER A 17 -0.10 -31.43 -1.27
C SER A 17 -1.25 -30.52 -1.70
N VAL A 18 -1.55 -29.53 -0.87
CA VAL A 18 -2.17 -28.30 -1.38
C VAL A 18 -1.07 -27.63 -2.19
N GLY A 19 -0.89 -28.13 -3.42
CA GLY A 19 -0.17 -27.41 -4.45
C GLY A 19 -1.01 -26.19 -4.74
N CYS A 20 -0.54 -25.02 -4.29
CA CYS A 20 -0.95 -23.77 -4.88
C CYS A 20 -0.45 -23.83 -6.33
N SER A 21 -1.29 -24.31 -7.23
CA SER A 21 -1.07 -24.16 -8.66
C SER A 21 -1.29 -22.69 -8.97
N ALA A 22 -0.25 -21.89 -8.74
CA ALA A 22 -0.12 -20.61 -9.39
C ALA A 22 -0.09 -20.90 -10.89
N ALA A 23 -1.22 -20.74 -11.55
CA ALA A 23 -1.21 -20.53 -12.99
C ALA A 23 -0.28 -19.34 -13.22
N PRO A 24 0.72 -19.43 -14.12
CA PRO A 24 1.37 -18.23 -14.59
C PRO A 24 0.26 -17.41 -15.26
N GLY A 25 -0.23 -16.39 -14.57
CA GLY A 25 -1.01 -15.36 -15.20
C GLY A 25 -0.18 -14.88 -16.36
N THR A 26 -0.64 -15.13 -17.59
CA THR A 26 -0.19 -14.37 -18.74
C THR A 26 -0.77 -12.98 -18.53
N GLY A 27 -0.16 -12.22 -17.63
CA GLY A 27 -0.26 -10.78 -17.65
C GLY A 27 0.29 -10.41 -19.02
N ASP A 28 -0.63 -10.12 -19.95
CA ASP A 28 -0.35 -9.25 -21.07
C ASP A 28 0.13 -7.94 -20.44
N ARG A 29 1.43 -7.90 -20.14
CA ARG A 29 2.16 -6.65 -19.96
C ARG A 29 2.12 -6.05 -21.34
N ASP A 30 1.09 -5.25 -21.58
CA ASP A 30 1.02 -4.35 -22.71
C ASP A 30 2.20 -3.39 -22.57
N SER A 31 3.38 -3.89 -22.95
CA SER A 31 4.64 -3.17 -23.05
C SER A 31 4.60 -2.42 -24.37
N GLY A 32 3.46 -1.77 -24.63
CA GLY A 32 3.34 -0.77 -25.67
C GLY A 32 4.51 0.19 -25.50
N PRO A 33 5.06 0.73 -26.60
CA PRO A 33 6.06 1.78 -26.50
C PRO A 33 5.45 2.87 -25.60
N VAL A 34 6.01 3.05 -24.40
CA VAL A 34 5.79 4.26 -23.65
C VAL A 34 6.19 5.38 -24.59
N ASP A 35 5.21 6.16 -25.03
CA ASP A 35 5.47 7.34 -25.81
C ASP A 35 6.44 8.16 -24.94
N PRO A 36 7.59 8.65 -25.43
CA PRO A 36 8.55 9.37 -24.59
C PRO A 36 8.00 10.66 -23.95
N VAL A 37 6.73 11.01 -24.22
CA VAL A 37 5.96 12.02 -23.49
C VAL A 37 5.32 11.51 -22.19
N ASP A 38 5.22 10.19 -22.00
CA ASP A 38 4.76 9.51 -20.77
C ASP A 38 5.94 8.98 -19.92
N ALA A 39 7.16 9.10 -20.41
CA ALA A 39 8.38 8.70 -19.71
C ALA A 39 8.96 9.89 -18.94
N PHE A 40 8.65 9.95 -17.65
CA PHE A 40 9.33 10.82 -16.68
C PHE A 40 9.28 12.30 -17.10
N VAL A 41 8.11 12.92 -16.95
CA VAL A 41 8.13 14.34 -16.59
C VAL A 41 8.96 14.38 -15.30
N PRO A 42 10.14 15.01 -15.25
CA PRO A 42 10.69 15.36 -13.95
C PRO A 42 9.55 16.09 -13.27
N MET A 43 9.08 15.61 -12.11
CA MET A 43 8.17 16.33 -11.25
C MET A 43 8.80 17.71 -11.09
N SER A 44 8.37 18.63 -11.93
CA SER A 44 8.71 20.02 -11.80
C SER A 44 7.82 20.47 -10.67
N ASP A 45 8.42 21.00 -9.60
CA ASP A 45 7.84 21.75 -8.49
C ASP A 45 6.82 22.81 -9.01
N ALA A 46 5.71 22.38 -9.58
CA ALA A 46 4.87 23.19 -10.46
C ALA A 46 3.42 23.18 -9.98
N GLY A 47 3.24 23.12 -8.67
CA GLY A 47 2.05 23.62 -7.97
C GLY A 47 2.41 24.85 -7.11
N PRO A 48 1.42 25.67 -6.69
CA PRO A 48 1.57 26.32 -5.40
C PRO A 48 1.78 25.21 -4.37
N GLY A 49 2.86 25.28 -3.57
CA GLY A 49 3.18 24.25 -2.56
C GLY A 49 2.00 23.94 -1.63
N ASP A 50 2.13 22.86 -0.87
CA ASP A 50 0.99 22.21 -0.23
C ASP A 50 0.08 23.07 0.65
N ALA A 51 -1.22 22.78 0.60
CA ALA A 51 -2.21 23.41 1.45
C ALA A 51 -2.17 22.80 2.86
N CYS A 52 -1.46 23.48 3.76
CA CYS A 52 -1.22 23.01 5.12
C CYS A 52 -2.43 22.42 5.87
N GLY A 53 -2.24 21.19 6.36
CA GLY A 53 -3.12 20.47 7.28
C GLY A 53 -4.24 19.70 6.58
N ASN A 54 -4.17 19.53 5.26
CA ASN A 54 -5.10 18.65 4.53
C ASN A 54 -4.63 17.18 4.54
N GLY A 55 -3.33 16.94 4.79
CA GLY A 55 -2.68 15.63 4.76
C GLY A 55 -2.50 15.07 3.35
N LEU A 56 -2.48 15.92 2.33
CA LEU A 56 -2.37 15.55 0.91
C LEU A 56 -1.13 16.20 0.31
N ASP A 57 -0.58 15.54 -0.70
CA ASP A 57 0.41 16.08 -1.63
C ASP A 57 -0.35 16.80 -2.77
N ASP A 58 -0.48 18.13 -2.67
CA ASP A 58 -1.22 18.96 -3.61
C ASP A 58 -0.37 19.33 -4.84
N ASP A 59 0.95 19.42 -4.68
CA ASP A 59 1.88 19.73 -5.78
C ASP A 59 2.48 18.50 -6.49
N MET A 60 2.13 17.31 -5.99
CA MET A 60 2.49 16.00 -6.51
C MET A 60 4.01 15.79 -6.55
N ASP A 61 4.73 16.12 -5.48
CA ASP A 61 6.19 15.94 -5.36
C ASP A 61 6.64 14.77 -4.44
N MET A 62 5.67 13.99 -3.95
CA MET A 62 5.80 12.90 -2.96
C MET A 62 6.13 13.35 -1.53
N ARG A 63 6.07 14.65 -1.26
CA ARG A 63 6.07 15.23 0.08
C ARG A 63 4.63 15.65 0.39
N VAL A 64 4.33 15.76 1.67
CA VAL A 64 2.96 16.04 2.11
C VAL A 64 3.07 17.15 3.13
N ASP A 65 2.30 18.21 2.92
CA ASP A 65 2.32 19.40 3.76
C ASP A 65 3.76 19.95 3.96
N GLU A 66 4.59 19.98 2.91
CA GLU A 66 5.89 20.66 2.96
C GLU A 66 5.74 22.18 3.08
N ASP A 67 6.78 22.83 3.61
CA ASP A 67 6.76 24.25 3.99
C ASP A 67 5.65 24.66 4.97
N CYS A 68 4.95 23.68 5.56
CA CYS A 68 3.98 23.87 6.64
C CYS A 68 4.62 23.69 8.02
N THR A 69 4.14 24.51 8.96
CA THR A 69 4.59 24.43 10.36
C THR A 69 3.66 23.56 11.20
N CYS A 70 4.24 22.83 12.15
CA CYS A 70 3.51 22.07 13.16
C CYS A 70 4.06 22.32 14.58
N SER A 71 3.27 21.95 15.59
CA SER A 71 3.58 22.13 17.01
C SER A 71 4.06 20.84 17.66
N ARG A 72 4.82 20.96 18.76
CA ARG A 72 5.35 19.79 19.48
C ARG A 72 4.21 18.85 19.89
N GLY A 73 4.34 17.59 19.46
CA GLY A 73 3.37 16.53 19.74
C GLY A 73 2.28 16.39 18.70
N ASP A 74 2.27 17.23 17.66
CA ASP A 74 1.35 17.10 16.55
C ASP A 74 1.64 15.82 15.75
N ARG A 75 0.55 15.22 15.28
CA ARG A 75 0.52 14.06 14.40
C ARG A 75 -0.66 14.25 13.44
N GLN A 76 -0.45 13.93 12.17
CA GLN A 76 -1.52 13.97 11.17
C GLN A 76 -1.53 12.74 10.28
N ARG A 77 -2.66 12.52 9.62
CA ARG A 77 -2.73 11.60 8.48
C ARG A 77 -1.98 12.22 7.30
N CYS A 78 -1.48 11.39 6.39
CA CYS A 78 -0.81 11.86 5.19
C CYS A 78 -1.05 10.89 4.03
N TRP A 79 -1.01 11.41 2.80
CA TRP A 79 -1.14 10.62 1.58
C TRP A 79 -0.36 11.29 0.42
N PRO A 80 0.76 10.70 0.00
CA PRO A 80 1.63 11.24 -1.07
C PRO A 80 1.23 10.75 -2.48
N GLY A 81 0.07 10.10 -2.62
CA GLY A 81 -0.42 9.59 -3.90
C GLY A 81 -1.54 10.47 -4.45
N ASP A 82 -2.19 10.02 -5.52
CA ASP A 82 -3.38 10.69 -6.06
C ASP A 82 -4.42 10.92 -4.93
N PRO A 83 -4.78 12.17 -4.61
CA PRO A 83 -5.76 12.48 -3.57
C PRO A 83 -7.11 11.79 -3.75
N ALA A 84 -7.49 11.45 -4.99
CA ALA A 84 -8.73 10.73 -5.30
C ALA A 84 -8.71 9.27 -4.83
N LEU A 85 -7.53 8.68 -4.60
CA LEU A 85 -7.34 7.30 -4.15
C LEU A 85 -7.14 7.21 -2.62
N ALA A 86 -6.93 8.33 -1.95
CA ALA A 86 -6.62 8.37 -0.53
C ALA A 86 -7.72 7.72 0.33
N GLY A 87 -7.36 6.66 1.06
CA GLY A 87 -8.27 5.87 1.88
C GLY A 87 -9.11 4.84 1.14
N ILE A 88 -8.84 4.56 -0.14
CA ILE A 88 -9.58 3.56 -0.92
C ILE A 88 -8.80 2.23 -0.96
N GLY A 89 -9.33 1.21 -0.29
CA GLY A 89 -8.73 -0.13 -0.30
C GLY A 89 -7.30 -0.16 0.25
N ALA A 90 -6.36 -0.78 -0.47
CA ALA A 90 -4.92 -0.75 -0.15
C ALA A 90 -4.35 0.65 0.02
N CYS A 91 -4.97 1.67 -0.58
CA CYS A 91 -4.51 3.06 -0.54
C CYS A 91 -4.81 3.73 0.82
N GLY A 92 -4.45 3.06 1.92
CA GLY A 92 -4.66 3.54 3.28
C GLY A 92 -3.82 4.77 3.61
N TRP A 93 -4.36 5.63 4.47
CA TRP A 93 -3.65 6.79 4.99
C TRP A 93 -2.38 6.40 5.75
N GLY A 94 -1.32 7.15 5.54
CA GLY A 94 -0.14 7.13 6.37
C GLY A 94 -0.25 8.06 7.57
N THR A 95 0.89 8.27 8.24
CA THR A 95 1.04 9.21 9.34
C THR A 95 2.29 10.08 9.16
N GLN A 96 2.17 11.36 9.52
CA GLN A 96 3.30 12.27 9.74
C GLN A 96 3.34 12.66 11.21
N ASP A 97 4.56 12.71 11.74
CA ASP A 97 4.86 13.18 13.09
C ASP A 97 5.56 14.54 13.03
N PHE A 98 5.38 15.35 14.06
CA PHE A 98 6.15 16.57 14.28
C PHE A 98 7.66 16.26 14.37
N VAL A 99 8.46 17.10 13.71
CA VAL A 99 9.92 17.16 13.89
C VAL A 99 10.34 18.58 14.24
N GLU A 100 11.22 18.72 15.24
CA GLU A 100 11.73 20.02 15.66
C GLU A 100 12.67 20.62 14.60
N SER A 101 12.36 21.81 14.10
CA SER A 101 13.14 22.52 13.08
C SER A 101 13.28 24.02 13.40
N GLY A 102 14.06 24.32 14.43
CA GLY A 102 14.31 25.70 14.87
C GLY A 102 13.21 26.22 15.79
N GLU A 103 12.63 27.38 15.47
CA GLU A 103 11.56 28.00 16.27
C GLU A 103 10.21 27.29 16.10
N PHE A 104 9.99 26.66 14.94
CA PHE A 104 8.78 25.90 14.61
C PHE A 104 9.12 24.43 14.32
N GLY A 105 8.09 23.57 14.28
CA GLY A 105 8.23 22.23 13.74
C GLY A 105 7.92 22.18 12.25
N VAL A 106 8.38 21.11 11.62
CA VAL A 106 7.98 20.67 10.28
C VAL A 106 7.46 19.24 10.35
N TRP A 107 6.65 18.84 9.38
CA TRP A 107 6.20 17.46 9.26
C TRP A 107 7.35 16.53 8.82
N ASP A 108 7.47 15.36 9.45
CA ASP A 108 8.34 14.28 8.96
C ASP A 108 7.79 13.71 7.63
N ARG A 109 8.50 12.74 7.06
CA ARG A 109 7.99 11.96 5.93
C ARG A 109 6.68 11.26 6.28
N CYS A 110 5.81 11.10 5.28
CA CYS A 110 4.64 10.25 5.39
C CYS A 110 5.06 8.78 5.51
N ILE A 111 4.70 8.10 6.60
CA ILE A 111 4.99 6.68 6.82
C ILE A 111 3.71 5.85 6.84
N LEU A 112 3.84 4.55 6.53
CA LEU A 112 2.75 3.56 6.62
C LEU A 112 1.53 3.85 5.72
N PHE A 113 1.64 4.74 4.73
CA PHE A 113 0.64 4.89 3.68
C PHE A 113 0.68 3.69 2.72
N GLY A 114 -0.46 3.33 2.14
CA GLY A 114 -0.52 2.39 1.02
C GLY A 114 0.01 0.99 1.32
N GLN A 115 0.08 0.56 2.58
CA GLN A 115 0.64 -0.76 2.89
C GLN A 115 -0.32 -1.86 2.44
N PRO A 116 0.15 -2.83 1.64
CA PRO A 116 -0.64 -4.01 1.36
C PRO A 116 -0.96 -4.74 2.67
N ALA A 117 -2.22 -5.09 2.84
CA ALA A 117 -2.70 -5.96 3.91
C ALA A 117 -2.75 -7.41 3.41
N GLU A 118 -3.00 -8.35 4.31
CA GLU A 118 -3.28 -9.72 3.89
C GLU A 118 -4.56 -9.75 3.07
N GLU A 119 -4.49 -10.34 1.87
CA GLU A 119 -5.65 -10.48 0.99
C GLU A 119 -6.75 -11.31 1.64
N ILE A 120 -7.93 -10.71 1.78
CA ILE A 120 -9.12 -11.37 2.31
C ILE A 120 -10.19 -11.65 1.23
N CYS A 121 -9.84 -11.45 -0.06
CA CYS A 121 -10.73 -11.69 -1.20
C CYS A 121 -12.09 -10.98 -1.06
N ASP A 122 -12.08 -9.76 -0.53
CA ASP A 122 -13.27 -8.92 -0.34
C ASP A 122 -13.62 -8.08 -1.59
N GLY A 123 -12.89 -8.29 -2.69
CA GLY A 123 -13.04 -7.55 -3.94
C GLY A 123 -12.31 -6.20 -3.94
N VAL A 124 -11.54 -5.92 -2.91
CA VAL A 124 -10.55 -4.85 -2.87
C VAL A 124 -9.17 -5.47 -3.12
N ASP A 125 -8.34 -4.79 -3.90
CA ASP A 125 -6.94 -5.18 -4.09
C ASP A 125 -6.12 -4.67 -2.90
N ASN A 126 -5.76 -5.56 -1.99
CA ASN A 126 -5.04 -5.29 -0.74
C ASN A 126 -3.64 -5.91 -0.69
N ASP A 127 -3.17 -6.77 -1.63
CA ASP A 127 -1.81 -7.38 -1.62
C ASP A 127 -0.90 -7.04 -2.81
#